data_AF-A0A2N5C411-F1
#
_entry.id   AF-A0A2N5C411-F1
#
_cell.length_a   1.000
_cell.length_b   1.000
_cell.length_c   1.000
_cell.angle_alpha   90.00
_cell.angle_beta   90.00
_cell.angle_gamma   90.00
#
_symmetry.space_group_name_H-M   'P 1'
#
loop_
_entity.id
_entity.type
_entity.pdbx_description
1 polymer ?
#
loop_
_entity_poly.entity_id
_entity_poly.type
_entity_poly.pdbx_seq_one_letter_code
_entity_poly.pdbx_strand_id
1 'polypeptide(L)'
;MTIEARLENWGRVVRDPRWQPKHCASWAKLATALSRQDDMGAPQQIVPKDVSDGWLLEQAWQAIHDPLAKRLLQYHYVHGMSAELVCRILVRKYGQSPNTLTHWKVRHAKALSVMSRVLEGIHAREQISARADRLIAEAAEMGLTV
;
A
#
# COMPACT_ATOMS: atom_id res chain seq x y z
N MET A 1 10.58 -11.30 -4.87
CA MET A 1 9.15 -10.95 -4.98
C MET A 1 9.04 -9.58 -5.61
N THR A 2 8.21 -9.39 -6.64
CA THR A 2 8.07 -8.10 -7.32
C THR A 2 7.22 -7.12 -6.51
N ILE A 3 7.37 -5.81 -6.75
CA ILE A 3 6.58 -4.77 -6.06
C ILE A 3 5.08 -4.93 -6.35
N GLU A 4 4.73 -5.38 -7.55
CA GLU A 4 3.36 -5.61 -7.99
C GLU A 4 2.71 -6.76 -7.19
N ALA A 5 3.43 -7.87 -7.00
CA ALA A 5 2.93 -9.00 -6.20
C ALA A 5 2.71 -8.60 -4.73
N ARG A 6 3.58 -7.73 -4.19
CA ARG A 6 3.44 -7.15 -2.85
C ARG A 6 2.21 -6.25 -2.76
N LEU A 7 1.97 -5.41 -3.76
CA LEU A 7 0.79 -4.54 -3.83
C LEU A 7 -0.52 -5.32 -4.02
N GLU A 8 -0.50 -6.43 -4.75
CA GLU A 8 -1.63 -7.35 -4.83
C GLU A 8 -1.95 -7.99 -3.47
N ASN A 9 -0.91 -8.41 -2.73
CA ASN A 9 -1.07 -8.89 -1.35
C ASN A 9 -1.62 -7.78 -0.43
N TRP A 10 -1.10 -6.55 -0.52
CA TRP A 10 -1.62 -5.38 0.21
C TRP A 10 -3.11 -5.16 -0.03
N GLY A 11 -3.57 -5.19 -1.29
CA GLY A 11 -4.99 -5.08 -1.61
C GLY A 11 -5.85 -6.19 -1.01
N ARG A 12 -5.31 -7.40 -0.81
CA ARG A 12 -6.00 -8.52 -0.15
C ARG A 12 -6.02 -8.39 1.38
N VAL A 13 -4.98 -7.80 1.97
CA VAL A 13 -4.87 -7.55 3.41
C VAL A 13 -5.79 -6.39 3.82
N VAL A 14 -5.76 -5.28 3.10
CA VAL A 14 -6.59 -4.09 3.39
C VAL A 14 -8.08 -4.39 3.25
N ARG A 15 -8.47 -5.16 2.24
CA ARG A 15 -9.88 -5.55 2.05
C ARG A 15 -10.38 -6.58 3.07
N ASP A 16 -9.48 -7.26 3.78
CA ASP A 16 -9.88 -8.30 4.73
C ASP A 16 -10.51 -7.66 5.98
N PRO A 17 -11.80 -7.90 6.24
CA PRO A 17 -12.48 -7.33 7.40
C PRO A 17 -11.92 -7.85 8.74
N ARG A 18 -11.21 -8.98 8.75
CA ARG A 18 -10.65 -9.59 9.97
C ARG A 18 -9.46 -8.81 10.53
N TRP A 19 -8.77 -8.06 9.67
CA TRP A 19 -7.52 -7.38 10.03
C TRP A 19 -7.67 -5.87 10.11
N GLN A 20 -8.84 -5.30 9.78
CA GLN A 20 -9.04 -3.85 9.83
C GLN A 20 -9.10 -3.33 11.29
N PRO A 21 -8.27 -2.34 11.67
CA PRO A 21 -8.44 -1.66 12.94
C PRO A 21 -9.81 -0.96 12.95
N LYS A 22 -10.53 -1.08 14.08
CA LYS A 22 -11.91 -0.58 14.29
C LYS A 22 -12.12 0.94 14.05
N HIS A 23 -11.08 1.68 13.63
CA HIS A 23 -11.03 3.15 13.64
C HIS A 23 -11.07 3.84 12.26
N CYS A 24 -11.06 3.13 11.13
CA CYS A 24 -11.13 3.77 9.80
C CYS A 24 -12.55 3.73 9.21
N ALA A 25 -13.43 4.60 9.70
CA ALA A 25 -14.88 4.60 9.44
C ALA A 25 -15.33 4.67 7.96
N SER A 26 -14.47 5.10 7.03
CA SER A 26 -14.79 5.11 5.59
C SER A 26 -14.53 3.77 4.91
N TRP A 27 -13.52 3.02 5.36
CA TRP A 27 -13.10 1.76 4.75
C TRP A 27 -13.91 0.57 5.23
N ALA A 28 -14.29 0.54 6.51
CA ALA A 28 -15.16 -0.48 7.06
C ALA A 28 -16.54 -0.52 6.34
N LYS A 29 -17.08 0.66 5.97
CA LYS A 29 -18.32 0.76 5.18
C LYS A 29 -18.16 0.21 3.76
N LEU A 30 -17.01 0.46 3.13
CA LEU A 30 -16.71 -0.03 1.78
C LEU A 30 -16.42 -1.54 1.76
N ALA A 31 -15.66 -2.06 2.72
CA ALA A 31 -15.38 -3.49 2.86
C ALA A 31 -16.66 -4.28 3.14
N THR A 32 -17.53 -3.78 4.02
CA THR A 32 -18.87 -4.37 4.27
C THR A 32 -19.74 -4.35 3.01
N ALA A 33 -19.67 -3.28 2.20
CA ALA A 33 -20.41 -3.20 0.94
C ALA A 33 -19.90 -4.20 -0.12
N LEU A 34 -18.58 -4.40 -0.19
CA LEU A 34 -17.94 -5.31 -1.15
C LEU A 34 -18.08 -6.79 -0.74
N SER A 35 -17.97 -7.12 0.54
CA SER A 35 -18.18 -8.51 1.02
C SER A 35 -19.60 -9.02 0.76
N ARG A 36 -20.61 -8.14 0.80
CA ARG A 36 -22.00 -8.50 0.44
C ARG A 36 -22.18 -8.81 -1.05
N GLN A 37 -21.22 -8.41 -1.88
CA GLN A 37 -21.27 -8.59 -3.34
C GLN A 37 -20.53 -9.87 -3.78
N ASP A 38 -19.56 -10.34 -2.97
CA ASP A 38 -18.69 -11.48 -3.26
C ASP A 38 -19.24 -12.85 -2.78
N ASP A 39 -20.40 -12.92 -2.13
CA ASP A 39 -21.05 -14.18 -1.72
C ASP A 39 -21.54 -15.05 -2.92
N MET A 40 -21.22 -14.68 -4.16
CA MET A 40 -21.63 -15.35 -5.40
C MET A 40 -20.46 -15.72 -6.33
N GLY A 41 -19.31 -16.17 -5.82
CA GLY A 41 -18.23 -16.61 -6.72
C GLY A 41 -17.06 -17.37 -6.09
N ALA A 42 -17.07 -18.69 -6.27
CA ALA A 42 -15.98 -19.69 -6.24
C ALA A 42 -14.87 -19.61 -5.15
N PRO A 43 -14.47 -20.76 -4.57
CA PRO A 43 -13.42 -20.81 -3.55
C PRO A 43 -12.06 -20.40 -4.14
N GLN A 44 -11.63 -19.18 -3.84
CA GLN A 44 -10.30 -18.69 -4.21
C GLN A 44 -9.25 -19.45 -3.39
N GLN A 45 -8.25 -19.98 -4.10
CA GLN A 45 -7.09 -20.67 -3.55
C GLN A 45 -6.47 -19.84 -2.41
N ILE A 46 -6.42 -20.39 -1.20
CA ILE A 46 -5.97 -19.70 0.02
C ILE A 46 -4.45 -19.55 -0.06
N VAL A 47 -3.97 -18.52 -0.77
CA VAL A 47 -2.58 -18.08 -0.67
C VAL A 47 -2.41 -17.42 0.71
N PRO A 48 -1.46 -17.86 1.55
CA PRO A 48 -1.21 -17.23 2.84
C PRO A 48 -0.90 -15.74 2.63
N LYS A 49 -1.73 -14.87 3.20
CA LYS A 49 -1.53 -13.42 3.11
C LYS A 49 -0.38 -13.05 4.04
N ASP A 50 0.64 -12.37 3.52
CA ASP A 50 1.66 -11.78 4.37
C ASP A 50 1.08 -10.49 4.99
N VAL A 51 0.52 -10.63 6.19
CA VAL A 51 -0.11 -9.53 6.92
C VAL A 51 0.93 -8.47 7.30
N SER A 52 2.17 -8.88 7.61
CA SER A 52 3.24 -7.97 8.01
C SER A 52 3.67 -7.07 6.85
N ASP A 53 3.86 -7.65 5.67
CA ASP A 53 4.17 -6.93 4.44
C ASP A 53 3.03 -5.98 4.02
N GLY A 54 1.78 -6.44 4.18
CA GLY A 54 0.60 -5.63 3.89
C GLY A 54 0.53 -4.35 4.73
N TRP A 55 0.82 -4.43 6.03
CA TRP A 55 0.82 -3.23 6.90
C TRP A 55 1.99 -2.30 6.61
N LEU A 56 3.15 -2.84 6.27
CA LEU A 56 4.31 -2.04 5.87
C LEU A 56 4.01 -1.26 4.58
N LEU A 57 3.34 -1.89 3.61
CA LEU A 57 2.86 -1.22 2.39
C LEU A 57 1.78 -0.17 2.66
N GLU A 58 0.89 -0.41 3.62
CA GLU A 58 -0.10 0.59 4.05
C GLU A 58 0.58 1.83 4.65
N GLN A 59 1.57 1.64 5.52
CA GLN A 59 2.36 2.76 6.07
C GLN A 59 3.11 3.52 4.96
N ALA A 60 3.72 2.80 4.03
CA ALA A 60 4.38 3.40 2.87
C ALA A 60 3.40 4.18 2.00
N TRP A 61 2.22 3.62 1.71
CA TRP A 61 1.16 4.30 0.96
C TRP A 61 0.67 5.58 1.66
N GLN A 62 0.55 5.56 2.98
CA GLN A 62 0.17 6.74 3.76
C GLN A 62 1.21 7.86 3.64
N ALA A 63 2.50 7.52 3.63
CA ALA A 63 3.62 8.44 3.48
C ALA A 63 3.82 9.00 2.06
N ILE A 64 3.13 8.49 1.03
CA ILE A 64 3.18 9.06 -0.32
C ILE A 64 2.54 10.46 -0.33
N HIS A 65 3.33 11.46 -0.73
CA HIS A 65 2.88 12.84 -0.89
C HIS A 65 2.16 13.12 -2.22
N ASP A 66 2.48 12.39 -3.29
CA ASP A 66 1.83 12.59 -4.60
C ASP A 66 0.38 12.04 -4.58
N PRO A 67 -0.65 12.91 -4.64
CA PRO A 67 -2.04 12.48 -4.53
C PRO A 67 -2.48 11.61 -5.73
N LEU A 68 -1.87 11.78 -6.91
CA LEU A 68 -2.20 10.99 -8.09
C LEU A 68 -1.66 9.57 -7.96
N ALA A 69 -0.38 9.43 -7.60
CA ALA A 69 0.24 8.13 -7.37
C ALA A 69 -0.50 7.36 -6.27
N LYS A 70 -0.83 8.06 -5.17
CA LYS A 70 -1.55 7.48 -4.03
C LYS A 70 -2.92 6.93 -4.43
N ARG A 71 -3.72 7.70 -5.17
CA ARG A 71 -5.05 7.28 -5.64
C ARG A 71 -4.99 6.20 -6.72
N LEU A 72 -4.01 6.29 -7.63
CA LEU A 72 -3.81 5.30 -8.68
C LEU A 72 -3.56 3.92 -8.08
N LEU A 73 -2.62 3.80 -7.13
CA LEU A 73 -2.32 2.52 -6.46
C LEU A 73 -3.53 1.98 -5.71
N GLN A 74 -4.26 2.85 -5.02
CA GLN A 74 -5.47 2.46 -4.30
C GLN A 74 -6.57 1.93 -5.24
N TYR A 75 -6.90 2.67 -6.30
CA TYR A 75 -7.94 2.22 -7.24
C TYR A 75 -7.56 0.93 -7.97
N HIS A 76 -6.29 0.79 -8.34
CA HIS A 76 -5.83 -0.38 -9.08
C HIS A 76 -5.71 -1.63 -8.18
N TYR A 77 -4.97 -1.55 -7.07
CA TYR A 77 -4.62 -2.71 -6.26
C TYR A 77 -5.60 -3.00 -5.12
N VAL A 78 -6.16 -1.96 -4.48
CA VAL A 78 -7.13 -2.16 -3.38
C VAL A 78 -8.52 -2.38 -3.93
N HIS A 79 -8.96 -1.55 -4.88
CA HIS A 79 -10.31 -1.66 -5.45
C HIS A 79 -10.41 -2.64 -6.63
N GLY A 80 -9.28 -3.15 -7.15
CA GLY A 80 -9.28 -4.07 -8.28
C GLY A 80 -9.85 -3.45 -9.57
N MET A 81 -9.85 -2.12 -9.69
CA MET A 81 -10.40 -1.44 -10.86
C MET A 81 -9.47 -1.61 -12.05
N SER A 82 -10.06 -1.77 -13.25
CA SER A 82 -9.30 -1.80 -14.49
C SER A 82 -8.60 -0.48 -14.75
N ALA A 83 -7.43 -0.53 -15.40
CA ALA A 83 -6.64 0.65 -15.76
C ALA A 83 -7.46 1.73 -16.46
N GLU A 84 -8.41 1.32 -17.32
CA GLU A 84 -9.32 2.24 -18.01
C GLU A 84 -10.21 3.03 -17.05
N LEU A 85 -10.80 2.35 -16.06
CA LEU A 85 -11.73 2.95 -15.13
C LEU A 85 -11.00 3.89 -14.17
N VAL A 86 -9.81 3.50 -13.70
CA VAL A 86 -8.92 4.35 -12.90
C VAL A 86 -8.55 5.62 -13.69
N CYS A 87 -8.15 5.46 -14.95
CA CYS A 87 -7.83 6.59 -15.82
C CYS A 87 -9.01 7.56 -15.96
N ARG A 88 -10.21 7.05 -16.26
CA ARG A 88 -11.43 7.88 -16.39
C ARG A 88 -11.73 8.66 -15.11
N ILE A 89 -11.59 8.04 -13.94
CA ILE A 89 -11.80 8.72 -12.64
C ILE A 89 -10.76 9.82 -12.43
N LEU A 90 -9.48 9.52 -12.70
CA LEU A 90 -8.41 10.48 -12.51
C LEU A 90 -8.52 11.68 -13.46
N VAL A 91 -8.92 11.47 -14.72
CA VAL A 91 -9.21 12.56 -15.67
C VAL A 91 -10.35 13.45 -15.17
N ARG A 92 -11.48 12.85 -14.76
CA ARG A 92 -12.64 13.60 -14.28
C ARG A 92 -12.33 14.43 -13.03
N LYS A 93 -11.51 13.90 -12.12
CA LYS A 93 -11.25 14.52 -10.81
C LYS A 93 -10.06 15.48 -10.81
N TYR A 94 -9.06 15.24 -11.66
CA TYR A 94 -7.80 16.00 -11.67
C TYR A 94 -7.49 16.69 -13.01
N GLY A 95 -8.43 16.67 -13.96
CA GLY A 95 -8.36 17.44 -15.21
C GLY A 95 -7.27 17.00 -16.19
N GLN A 96 -6.71 15.81 -16.03
CA GLN A 96 -5.61 15.32 -16.87
C GLN A 96 -6.09 14.83 -18.25
N SER A 97 -5.28 15.03 -19.30
CA SER A 97 -5.66 14.88 -20.72
C SER A 97 -6.15 13.46 -21.15
N PRO A 98 -7.01 13.36 -22.19
CA PRO A 98 -7.67 12.15 -22.69
C PRO A 98 -6.75 10.96 -23.04
N ASN A 99 -5.46 11.16 -23.31
CA ASN A 99 -4.48 10.11 -23.66
C ASN A 99 -3.99 9.29 -22.45
N THR A 100 -4.86 9.16 -21.44
CA THR A 100 -4.61 8.56 -20.13
C THR A 100 -4.23 7.08 -20.19
N LEU A 101 -4.77 6.33 -21.16
CA LEU A 101 -4.51 4.90 -21.35
C LEU A 101 -3.12 4.64 -21.95
N THR A 102 -2.75 5.40 -22.97
CA THR A 102 -1.38 5.38 -23.55
C THR A 102 -0.32 5.74 -22.51
N HIS A 103 -0.65 6.67 -21.60
CA HIS A 103 0.25 7.05 -20.50
C HIS A 103 0.06 6.21 -19.23
N TRP A 104 -0.84 5.23 -19.22
CA TRP A 104 -1.09 4.38 -18.05
C TRP A 104 0.18 3.72 -17.58
N LYS A 105 0.91 3.06 -18.49
CA LYS A 105 2.16 2.35 -18.16
C LYS A 105 3.18 3.28 -17.51
N VAL A 106 3.32 4.50 -18.02
CA VAL A 106 4.25 5.51 -17.48
C VAL A 106 3.80 5.99 -16.09
N ARG A 107 2.51 6.28 -15.92
CA ARG A 107 1.96 6.73 -14.63
C ARG A 107 2.01 5.63 -13.58
N HIS A 108 1.73 4.41 -13.98
CA HIS A 108 1.84 3.22 -13.15
C HIS A 108 3.28 2.99 -12.73
N ALA A 109 4.24 2.98 -13.68
CA ALA A 109 5.66 2.86 -13.38
C ALA A 109 6.17 3.97 -12.45
N LYS A 110 5.72 5.22 -12.66
CA LYS A 110 6.03 6.33 -11.76
C LYS A 110 5.48 6.09 -10.35
N ALA A 111 4.23 5.64 -10.24
CA ALA A 111 3.62 5.35 -8.94
C ALA A 111 4.34 4.20 -8.21
N LEU A 112 4.75 3.15 -8.93
CA LEU A 112 5.58 2.07 -8.40
C LEU A 112 6.95 2.55 -7.94
N SER A 113 7.59 3.44 -8.72
CA SER A 113 8.89 4.05 -8.35
C SER A 113 8.77 4.90 -7.08
N VAL A 114 7.71 5.71 -6.96
CA VAL A 114 7.43 6.50 -5.75
C VAL A 114 7.23 5.58 -4.55
N MET A 115 6.41 4.53 -4.69
CA MET A 115 6.20 3.55 -3.64
C MET A 115 7.50 2.87 -3.21
N SER A 116 8.31 2.41 -4.18
CA SER A 116 9.59 1.75 -3.93
C SER A 116 10.55 2.67 -3.15
N ARG A 117 10.63 3.94 -3.54
CA ARG A 117 11.45 4.94 -2.85
C ARG A 117 10.99 5.19 -1.41
N VAL A 118 9.68 5.23 -1.17
CA VAL A 118 9.13 5.39 0.18
C VAL A 118 9.44 4.15 1.03
N LEU A 119 9.29 2.96 0.46
CA LEU A 119 9.64 1.71 1.13
C LEU A 119 11.13 1.67 1.50
N GLU A 120 12.03 2.00 0.58
CA GLU A 120 13.46 2.11 0.85
C GLU A 120 13.76 3.10 1.98
N GLY A 121 13.06 4.25 1.99
CA GLY A 121 13.18 5.24 3.06
C GLY A 121 12.72 4.73 4.44
N ILE A 122 11.67 3.90 4.49
CA ILE A 122 11.21 3.27 5.74
C ILE A 122 12.24 2.25 6.22
N HIS A 123 12.72 1.35 5.35
CA HIS A 123 13.74 0.37 5.72
C HIS A 123 15.03 1.05 6.19
N ALA A 124 15.45 2.16 5.57
CA ALA A 124 16.62 2.91 6.00
C ALA A 124 16.44 3.49 7.42
N ARG A 125 15.24 3.98 7.77
CA ARG A 125 14.95 4.47 9.13
C ARG A 125 14.99 3.35 10.16
N GLU A 126 14.44 2.19 9.83
CA GLU A 126 14.47 1.01 10.70
C GLU A 126 15.91 0.54 10.96
N GLN A 127 16.76 0.51 9.93
CA GLN A 127 18.17 0.16 10.08
C GLN A 127 18.94 1.16 10.94
N ILE A 128 18.68 2.46 10.78
CA ILE A 128 19.32 3.50 11.60
C ILE A 128 18.87 3.37 13.06
N SER A 129 17.58 3.16 13.32
CA SER A 129 17.05 2.94 14.66
C SER A 129 17.70 1.72 15.32
N ALA A 130 17.71 0.58 14.64
CA ALA A 130 18.31 -0.65 15.17
C ALA A 130 19.81 -0.50 15.45
N ARG A 131 20.53 0.30 14.64
CA ARG A 131 21.94 0.61 14.89
C ARG A 131 22.10 1.51 16.11
N ALA A 132 21.24 2.52 16.29
CA ALA A 132 21.26 3.38 17.46
C ALA A 132 20.99 2.58 18.75
N ASP A 133 20.00 1.68 18.72
CA ASP A 133 19.66 0.82 19.86
C ASP A 133 20.82 -0.10 20.27
N ARG A 134 21.56 -0.66 19.29
CA ARG A 134 22.76 -1.46 19.57
C ARG A 134 23.88 -0.64 20.20
N LEU A 135 24.13 0.57 19.69
CA LEU A 135 25.15 1.45 20.26
C LEU A 135 24.80 1.88 21.69
N ILE A 136 23.51 2.09 21.98
CA ILE A 136 23.02 2.40 23.34
C ILE A 136 23.21 1.18 24.26
N ALA A 137 22.89 -0.03 23.78
CA ALA A 137 23.09 -1.26 24.54
C ALA A 137 24.59 -1.52 24.82
N GLU A 138 25.45 -1.36 23.82
CA GLU A 138 26.91 -1.46 23.97
C GLU A 138 27.46 -0.41 24.94
N ALA A 139 26.98 0.84 24.89
CA ALA A 139 27.38 1.88 25.83
C ALA A 139 26.94 1.58 27.28
N ALA A 140 25.74 1.00 27.45
CA ALA A 140 25.24 0.55 28.76
C ALA A 140 26.05 -0.62 29.33
N GLU A 141 26.47 -1.57 28.50
CA GLU A 141 27.34 -2.69 28.90
C GLU A 141 28.76 -2.25 29.25
N MET A 142 29.27 -1.18 28.64
CA MET A 142 30.59 -0.60 28.94
C MET A 142 30.60 0.29 30.20
N GLY A 143 29.49 0.38 30.94
CA GLY A 143 29.40 1.17 32.18
C GLY A 143 29.51 2.68 31.97
N LEU A 144 29.34 3.16 30.74
CA LEU A 144 29.29 4.58 30.40
C LEU A 144 27.85 5.08 30.58
N THR A 145 27.43 5.21 31.83
CA THR A 145 26.24 6.01 32.17
C THR A 145 26.64 7.48 32.21
N VAL A 146 25.97 8.32 31.42
CA VAL A 146 25.99 9.79 31.57
C VAL A 146 25.40 10.19 32.92
#